data_AF-A0A845YI34-F1
#
_entry.id   AF-A0A845YI34-F1
#
_cell.length_a   1.000
_cell.length_b   1.000
_cell.length_c   1.000
_cell.angle_alpha   90.00
_cell.angle_beta   90.00
_cell.angle_gamma   90.00
#
_symmetry.space_group_name_H-M   'P 1'
#
loop_
_entity.id
_entity.type
_entity.pdbx_description
1 polymer ?
#
loop_
_entity_poly.entity_id
_entity_poly.type
_entity_poly.pdbx_seq_one_letter_code
_entity_poly.pdbx_strand_id
1 'polypeptide(L)'
;MNDCCNLSNPLSRDGVSQRQRQLEALSTDYVQLDERGLADFLVFAHGLAQQVNYYNLDNQLAENWQSLFASSTPVQIALISKTRPQILNQRYQQQLETFLDDQSSPALGEILLTWARLLGQIQAWYQDLQPYTPLRAIIRGLVKTNLGDLLNQMRAIEAAYETEAGQRATPENFYTTFAAVFALSLATVTADDSPLTGTRFQVRSGLDAIFQRLFQNYRQIIQLAPQYLVSSLTARADHPPHLALYIAFLEVMKPVQADLNRMTQRHLDFFYEKVLQLPRRDAQPDHVHLLFELAKFQPGYGLNADSRVKAGKDATGVALFYRLDQDVVLDNAQITSLKGLFLDSRSNDLSLITGLYESPMANSADGRGAEFPKDQVVNAWRPFGDRSRDRAKVGLAIASPSLLLTEGQRTVTVEFTLTNLKPGVQVPPSQLPALFNVSFSGEKDWIIATISANSGQTN
;
A
#
# COMPACT_ATOMS: atom_id res chain seq x y z
N MET A 1 -33.33 -13.20 -22.03
CA MET A 1 -32.69 -12.87 -20.75
C MET A 1 -31.62 -11.84 -21.06
N ASN A 2 -31.95 -10.56 -20.89
CA ASN A 2 -30.98 -9.46 -20.94
C ASN A 2 -31.00 -8.80 -19.56
N ASP A 3 -29.86 -8.82 -18.89
CA ASP A 3 -29.59 -8.08 -17.65
C ASP A 3 -29.73 -6.58 -17.90
N CYS A 4 -30.91 -6.03 -17.62
CA CYS A 4 -31.21 -4.61 -17.80
C CYS A 4 -31.04 -3.78 -16.52
N CYS A 5 -30.50 -4.37 -15.44
CA CYS A 5 -30.50 -3.76 -14.11
C CYS A 5 -29.11 -3.46 -13.52
N ASN A 6 -28.04 -3.50 -14.34
CA ASN A 6 -26.68 -3.17 -13.91
C ASN A 6 -26.13 -1.91 -14.60
N LEU A 7 -26.94 -0.84 -14.66
CA LEU A 7 -26.43 0.48 -15.01
C LEU A 7 -25.65 1.03 -13.80
N SER A 8 -24.37 0.63 -13.70
CA SER A 8 -23.39 1.36 -12.89
C SER A 8 -23.44 2.83 -13.28
N ASN A 9 -23.29 3.72 -12.29
CA ASN A 9 -23.15 5.16 -12.50
C ASN A 9 -22.18 5.41 -13.68
N PRO A 10 -22.59 6.12 -14.75
CA PRO A 10 -21.74 6.34 -15.93
C PRO A 10 -20.45 7.11 -15.61
N LEU A 11 -20.34 7.70 -14.41
CA LEU A 11 -19.12 8.24 -13.83
C LEU A 11 -18.33 7.15 -13.06
N SER A 12 -18.04 6.00 -13.71
CA SER A 12 -17.18 4.95 -13.13
C SER A 12 -15.68 5.25 -13.29
N ARG A 13 -15.34 6.34 -13.98
CA ARG A 13 -13.96 6.84 -14.08
C ARG A 13 -13.89 8.13 -13.28
N ASP A 14 -13.11 8.12 -12.22
CA ASP A 14 -12.55 9.35 -11.68
C ASP A 14 -11.84 10.04 -12.83
N GLY A 15 -12.39 11.15 -13.31
CA GLY A 15 -11.74 11.95 -14.34
C GLY A 15 -10.32 12.28 -13.88
N VAL A 16 -9.37 12.40 -14.82
CA VAL A 16 -7.99 12.77 -14.47
C VAL A 16 -8.01 14.16 -13.86
N SER A 17 -7.82 14.23 -12.54
CA SER A 17 -7.74 15.50 -11.82
C SER A 17 -6.61 16.34 -12.39
N GLN A 18 -6.68 17.66 -12.25
CA GLN A 18 -5.62 18.54 -12.74
C GLN A 18 -4.24 18.16 -12.17
N ARG A 19 -4.20 17.66 -10.92
CA ARG A 19 -2.98 17.15 -10.27
C ARG A 19 -2.40 15.91 -10.95
N GLN A 20 -3.26 15.03 -11.48
CA GLN A 20 -2.85 13.83 -12.22
C GLN A 20 -2.43 14.12 -13.67
N ARG A 21 -2.51 15.38 -14.15
CA ARG A 21 -2.06 15.80 -15.49
C ARG A 21 -0.67 16.45 -15.50
N GLN A 22 0.00 16.52 -14.34
CA GLN A 22 1.34 17.09 -14.27
C GLN A 22 2.33 16.16 -14.98
N LEU A 23 3.09 16.71 -15.94
CA LEU A 23 4.13 15.96 -16.63
C LEU A 23 5.26 15.65 -15.65
N GLU A 24 5.66 14.38 -15.56
CA GLU A 24 6.76 13.93 -14.69
C GLU A 24 8.08 14.66 -15.00
N ALA A 25 8.32 14.97 -16.28
CA ALA A 25 9.46 15.76 -16.73
C ALA A 25 9.52 17.20 -16.17
N LEU A 26 8.40 17.72 -15.65
CA LEU A 26 8.32 19.01 -14.96
C LEU A 26 8.38 18.88 -13.43
N SER A 27 8.57 17.65 -12.91
CA SER A 27 8.86 17.46 -11.49
C SER A 27 10.21 18.08 -11.17
N THR A 28 10.28 18.71 -10.00
CA THR A 28 11.50 19.37 -9.52
C THR A 28 12.55 18.34 -9.14
N ASP A 29 12.13 17.13 -8.82
CA ASP A 29 12.98 15.99 -8.50
C ASP A 29 13.21 15.06 -9.71
N TYR A 30 12.81 15.47 -10.92
CA TYR A 30 12.93 14.62 -12.11
C TYR A 30 14.38 14.22 -12.44
N VAL A 31 15.31 15.17 -12.30
CA VAL A 31 16.75 14.93 -12.43
C VAL A 31 17.45 15.68 -11.31
N GLN A 32 18.28 14.98 -10.55
CA GLN A 32 19.16 15.60 -9.56
C GLN A 32 20.57 15.69 -10.14
N LEU A 33 21.24 16.82 -9.93
CA LEU A 33 22.62 17.00 -10.39
C LEU A 33 23.61 16.07 -9.66
N ASP A 34 23.33 15.77 -8.39
CA ASP A 34 24.08 14.80 -7.60
C ASP A 34 23.13 13.85 -6.86
N GLU A 35 22.94 12.67 -7.45
CA GLU A 35 22.10 11.57 -6.94
C GLU A 35 22.84 10.63 -5.97
N ARG A 36 24.11 10.91 -5.65
CA ARG A 36 24.93 10.00 -4.83
C ARG A 36 24.37 9.92 -3.42
N GLY A 37 24.10 8.70 -2.99
CA GLY A 37 23.78 8.40 -1.59
C GLY A 37 25.03 8.08 -0.77
N LEU A 38 24.82 7.77 0.51
CA LEU A 38 25.88 7.34 1.42
C LEU A 38 26.72 6.17 0.85
N ALA A 39 26.07 5.16 0.25
CA ALA A 39 26.75 4.02 -0.34
C ALA A 39 27.68 4.44 -1.50
N ASP A 40 27.24 5.38 -2.34
CA ASP A 40 28.05 5.88 -3.46
C ASP A 40 29.29 6.61 -2.95
N PHE A 41 29.15 7.45 -1.93
CA PHE A 41 30.27 8.15 -1.32
C PHE A 41 31.26 7.20 -0.61
N LEU A 42 30.77 6.14 0.04
CA LEU A 42 31.64 5.15 0.68
C LEU A 42 32.43 4.34 -0.35
N VAL A 43 31.77 3.89 -1.42
CA VAL A 43 32.43 3.17 -2.51
C VAL A 43 33.40 4.08 -3.26
N PHE A 44 33.04 5.34 -3.48
CA PHE A 44 33.91 6.34 -4.08
C PHE A 44 35.17 6.56 -3.23
N ALA A 45 35.03 6.79 -1.93
CA ALA A 45 36.19 6.98 -1.04
C ALA A 45 37.07 5.74 -0.97
N HIS A 46 36.48 4.55 -0.89
CA HIS A 46 37.22 3.29 -0.93
C HIS A 46 38.02 3.14 -2.23
N GLY A 47 37.42 3.47 -3.38
CA GLY A 47 38.10 3.44 -4.68
C GLY A 47 39.18 4.52 -4.82
N LEU A 48 38.92 5.72 -4.32
CA LEU A 48 39.89 6.82 -4.30
C LEU A 48 41.11 6.47 -3.43
N ALA A 49 40.88 5.86 -2.26
CA ALA A 49 41.93 5.50 -1.33
C ALA A 49 42.94 4.50 -1.91
N GLN A 50 42.52 3.65 -2.85
CA GLN A 50 43.41 2.78 -3.59
C GLN A 50 44.41 3.53 -4.49
N GLN A 51 44.04 4.73 -4.96
CA GLN A 51 44.85 5.58 -5.84
C GLN A 51 45.74 6.56 -5.07
N VAL A 52 45.62 6.62 -3.75
CA VAL A 52 46.40 7.52 -2.90
C VAL A 52 47.48 6.71 -2.19
N ASN A 53 48.75 7.06 -2.41
CA ASN A 53 49.88 6.42 -1.75
C ASN A 53 49.88 6.70 -0.24
N TYR A 54 50.20 5.68 0.55
CA TYR A 54 50.44 5.77 1.98
C TYR A 54 51.95 5.66 2.25
N TYR A 55 52.49 6.71 2.88
CA TYR A 55 53.88 6.75 3.34
C TYR A 55 53.92 6.51 4.85
N ASN A 56 54.82 5.63 5.29
CA ASN A 56 54.99 5.33 6.71
C ASN A 56 55.66 6.49 7.47
N LEU A 57 55.90 6.30 8.77
CA LEU A 57 56.53 7.32 9.63
C LEU A 57 57.96 7.68 9.21
N ASP A 58 58.62 6.80 8.47
CA ASP A 58 59.96 7.01 7.90
C ASP A 58 59.91 7.65 6.50
N ASN A 59 58.72 8.11 6.06
CA ASN A 59 58.46 8.69 4.74
C ASN A 59 58.76 7.72 3.57
N GLN A 60 58.65 6.41 3.81
CA GLN A 60 58.81 5.38 2.79
C GLN A 60 57.43 4.97 2.28
N LEU A 61 57.32 4.76 0.97
CA LEU A 61 56.11 4.23 0.35
C LEU A 61 55.86 2.84 0.93
N ALA A 62 54.78 2.69 1.70
CA ALA A 62 54.41 1.42 2.31
C ALA A 62 53.29 0.75 1.51
N GLU A 63 52.16 1.44 1.35
CA GLU A 63 50.94 0.90 0.72
C GLU A 63 50.11 2.02 0.06
N ASN A 64 48.79 1.83 -0.02
CA ASN A 64 47.80 2.86 -0.30
C ASN A 64 46.83 3.01 0.88
N TRP A 65 45.93 3.99 0.82
CA TRP A 65 45.00 4.25 1.93
C TRP A 65 43.77 3.32 1.96
N GLN A 66 43.65 2.34 1.07
CA GLN A 66 42.48 1.45 1.03
C GLN A 66 42.31 0.64 2.32
N SER A 67 43.42 0.29 2.99
CA SER A 67 43.43 -0.42 4.27
C SER A 67 42.73 0.36 5.40
N LEU A 68 42.60 1.69 5.27
CA LEU A 68 41.82 2.52 6.19
C LEU A 68 40.34 2.11 6.23
N PHE A 69 39.82 1.57 5.14
CA PHE A 69 38.44 1.12 5.02
C PHE A 69 38.29 -0.41 5.14
N ALA A 70 39.40 -1.13 5.31
CA ALA A 70 39.39 -2.58 5.48
C ALA A 70 38.63 -2.94 6.76
N SER A 71 37.81 -4.00 6.68
CA SER A 71 36.97 -4.47 7.79
C SER A 71 35.93 -3.46 8.33
N SER A 72 35.74 -2.31 7.66
CA SER A 72 34.67 -1.37 7.98
C SER A 72 33.33 -1.92 7.51
N THR A 73 32.50 -2.36 8.45
CA THR A 73 31.17 -2.93 8.15
C THR A 73 30.31 -2.03 7.24
N PRO A 74 30.17 -0.70 7.47
CA PRO A 74 29.42 0.18 6.56
C PRO A 74 29.99 0.21 5.14
N VAL A 75 31.32 0.21 5.00
CA VAL A 75 31.98 0.22 3.67
C VAL A 75 31.76 -1.10 2.96
N GLN A 76 31.91 -2.23 3.66
CA GLN A 76 31.66 -3.55 3.10
C GLN A 76 30.21 -3.70 2.64
N ILE A 77 29.25 -3.23 3.43
CA ILE A 77 27.84 -3.19 3.02
C ILE A 77 27.65 -2.31 1.77
N ALA A 78 28.30 -1.14 1.71
CA ALA A 78 28.24 -0.26 0.55
C ALA A 78 28.82 -0.92 -0.71
N LEU A 79 29.98 -1.59 -0.62
CA LEU A 79 30.60 -2.33 -1.71
C LEU A 79 29.71 -3.47 -2.23
N ILE A 80 29.09 -4.24 -1.33
CA ILE A 80 28.10 -5.26 -1.69
C ILE A 80 26.93 -4.60 -2.42
N SER A 81 26.36 -3.53 -1.86
CA SER A 81 25.18 -2.87 -2.42
C SER A 81 25.37 -2.27 -3.81
N LYS A 82 26.58 -1.82 -4.14
CA LYS A 82 26.95 -1.21 -5.43
C LYS A 82 27.57 -2.17 -6.42
N THR A 83 27.60 -3.46 -6.10
CA THR A 83 28.02 -4.51 -7.04
C THR A 83 27.05 -4.56 -8.23
N ARG A 84 27.59 -4.75 -9.44
CA ARG A 84 26.81 -4.81 -10.70
C ARG A 84 26.62 -6.27 -11.15
N PRO A 85 25.56 -6.98 -10.72
CA PRO A 85 25.38 -8.39 -11.06
C PRO A 85 25.10 -8.64 -12.55
N GLN A 86 24.64 -7.62 -13.28
CA GLN A 86 24.30 -7.74 -14.70
C GLN A 86 25.50 -8.11 -15.58
N ILE A 87 26.69 -7.61 -15.23
CA ILE A 87 27.94 -7.91 -15.96
C ILE A 87 28.25 -9.41 -15.91
N LEU A 88 28.07 -10.05 -14.75
CA LEU A 88 28.31 -11.48 -14.57
C LEU A 88 27.27 -12.31 -15.33
N ASN A 89 25.99 -11.93 -15.28
CA ASN A 89 24.95 -12.60 -16.05
C ASN A 89 25.22 -12.54 -17.56
N GLN A 90 25.58 -11.36 -18.09
CA GLN A 90 25.92 -11.20 -19.50
C GLN A 90 27.12 -12.07 -19.90
N ARG A 91 28.17 -12.09 -19.08
CA ARG A 91 29.35 -12.93 -19.30
C ARG A 91 28.99 -14.42 -19.32
N TYR A 92 28.21 -14.89 -18.35
CA TYR A 92 27.78 -16.28 -18.29
C TYR A 92 26.95 -16.66 -19.53
N GLN A 93 26.00 -15.82 -19.96
CA GLN A 93 25.19 -16.10 -21.15
C GLN A 93 26.06 -16.20 -22.42
N GLN A 94 27.08 -15.35 -22.56
CA GLN A 94 28.05 -15.46 -23.66
C GLN A 94 28.86 -16.76 -23.60
N GLN A 95 29.40 -17.11 -22.43
CA GLN A 95 30.15 -18.35 -22.21
C GLN A 95 29.30 -19.59 -22.49
N LEU A 96 28.03 -19.57 -22.08
CA LEU A 96 27.09 -20.66 -22.33
C LEU A 96 26.84 -20.86 -23.83
N GLU A 97 26.57 -19.81 -24.60
CA GLU A 97 26.38 -19.98 -26.05
C GLU A 97 27.65 -20.50 -26.73
N THR A 98 28.84 -20.00 -26.36
CA THR A 98 30.11 -20.52 -26.88
C THR A 98 30.29 -22.01 -26.55
N PHE A 99 29.98 -22.41 -25.31
CA PHE A 99 30.03 -23.82 -24.93
C PHE A 99 28.99 -24.67 -25.66
N LEU A 100 27.78 -24.17 -25.90
CA LEU A 100 26.75 -24.93 -26.62
C LEU A 100 27.06 -25.13 -28.10
N ASP A 101 27.92 -24.29 -28.70
CA ASP A 101 28.34 -24.39 -30.10
C ASP A 101 29.47 -25.42 -30.32
N ASP A 102 30.44 -25.50 -29.41
CA ASP A 102 31.63 -26.36 -29.52
C ASP A 102 31.59 -27.60 -28.59
N GLN A 103 30.80 -27.54 -27.51
CA GLN A 103 30.71 -28.55 -26.43
C GLN A 103 32.08 -29.04 -25.92
N SER A 104 33.08 -28.16 -25.94
CA SER A 104 34.45 -28.52 -25.57
C SER A 104 34.73 -28.30 -24.09
N SER A 105 35.59 -29.17 -23.52
CA SER A 105 36.09 -29.04 -22.15
C SER A 105 36.59 -27.61 -21.82
N PRO A 106 37.45 -26.95 -22.61
CA PRO A 106 37.92 -25.59 -22.29
C PRO A 106 36.78 -24.57 -22.11
N ALA A 107 35.74 -24.64 -22.95
CA ALA A 107 34.58 -23.76 -22.83
C ALA A 107 33.74 -24.07 -21.58
N LEU A 108 33.61 -25.34 -21.19
CA LEU A 108 33.00 -25.72 -19.90
C LEU A 108 33.80 -25.18 -18.71
N GLY A 109 35.14 -25.22 -18.79
CA GLY A 109 36.03 -24.68 -17.75
C GLY A 109 35.77 -23.20 -17.45
N GLU A 110 35.48 -22.38 -18.48
CA GLU A 110 35.14 -20.97 -18.30
C GLU A 110 33.81 -20.75 -17.55
N ILE A 111 32.84 -21.65 -17.72
CA ILE A 111 31.58 -21.64 -16.98
C ILE A 111 31.82 -22.01 -15.52
N LEU A 112 32.58 -23.08 -15.26
CA LEU A 112 32.94 -23.53 -13.91
C LEU A 112 33.70 -22.43 -13.15
N LEU A 113 34.65 -21.76 -13.81
CA LEU A 113 35.36 -20.61 -13.25
C LEU A 113 34.42 -19.44 -12.93
N THR A 114 33.41 -19.16 -13.77
CA THR A 114 32.40 -18.14 -13.47
C THR A 114 31.57 -18.49 -12.25
N TRP A 115 31.19 -19.76 -12.07
CA TRP A 115 30.52 -20.20 -10.84
C TRP A 115 31.43 -20.08 -9.61
N ALA A 116 32.70 -20.46 -9.73
CA ALA A 116 33.69 -20.33 -8.66
C ALA A 116 33.93 -18.87 -8.26
N ARG A 117 33.97 -17.94 -9.23
CA ARG A 117 34.08 -16.49 -8.96
C ARG A 117 32.88 -15.97 -8.16
N LEU A 118 31.66 -16.41 -8.48
CA LEU A 118 30.44 -16.04 -7.73
C LEU A 118 30.50 -16.56 -6.28
N LEU A 119 30.85 -17.83 -6.09
CA LEU A 119 31.02 -18.41 -4.75
C LEU A 119 32.13 -17.71 -3.96
N GLY A 120 33.29 -17.47 -4.60
CA GLY A 120 34.40 -16.77 -3.99
C GLY A 120 34.03 -15.35 -3.53
N GLN A 121 33.25 -14.62 -4.32
CA GLN A 121 32.76 -13.30 -3.96
C GLN A 121 31.79 -13.34 -2.77
N ILE A 122 30.88 -14.31 -2.72
CA ILE A 122 29.98 -14.52 -1.58
C ILE A 122 30.77 -14.83 -0.31
N GLN A 123 31.80 -15.68 -0.44
CA GLN A 123 32.68 -16.02 0.68
C GLN A 123 33.43 -14.78 1.19
N ALA A 124 34.00 -13.98 0.29
CA ALA A 124 34.69 -12.74 0.64
C ALA A 124 33.76 -11.78 1.39
N TRP A 125 32.55 -11.54 0.86
CA TRP A 125 31.55 -10.71 1.54
C TRP A 125 31.22 -11.21 2.95
N TYR A 126 31.10 -12.53 3.14
CA TYR A 126 30.84 -13.09 4.47
C TYR A 126 32.03 -12.90 5.43
N GLN A 127 33.26 -13.03 4.93
CA GLN A 127 34.49 -12.94 5.72
C GLN A 127 34.83 -11.49 6.10
N ASP A 128 34.59 -10.54 5.19
CA ASP A 128 34.93 -9.12 5.38
C ASP A 128 33.95 -8.40 6.31
N LEU A 129 32.73 -8.94 6.49
CA LEU A 129 31.76 -8.41 7.43
C LEU A 129 32.10 -8.82 8.87
N GLN A 130 32.01 -7.88 9.81
CA GLN A 130 32.29 -8.17 11.22
C GLN A 130 31.22 -9.12 11.81
N PRO A 131 31.55 -9.97 12.81
CA PRO A 131 30.66 -11.03 13.31
C PRO A 131 29.28 -10.56 13.81
N TYR A 132 29.19 -9.34 14.35
CA TYR A 132 27.94 -8.78 14.88
C TYR A 132 26.97 -8.33 13.77
N THR A 133 27.39 -8.31 12.49
CA THR A 133 26.61 -7.72 11.40
C THR A 133 25.42 -8.61 11.01
N PRO A 134 24.17 -8.12 11.04
CA PRO A 134 23.00 -8.93 10.66
C PRO A 134 23.08 -9.50 9.24
N LEU A 135 23.59 -8.72 8.28
CA LEU A 135 23.79 -9.16 6.89
C LEU A 135 24.69 -10.40 6.80
N ARG A 136 25.70 -10.53 7.67
CA ARG A 136 26.59 -11.70 7.70
C ARG A 136 25.83 -12.97 8.08
N ALA A 137 24.92 -12.90 9.05
CA ALA A 137 24.06 -14.01 9.44
C ALA A 137 23.10 -14.40 8.30
N ILE A 138 22.56 -13.41 7.58
CA ILE A 138 21.69 -13.63 6.42
C ILE A 138 22.43 -14.32 5.28
N ILE A 139 23.63 -13.86 4.93
CA ILE A 139 24.47 -14.51 3.91
C ILE A 139 24.70 -15.98 4.30
N ARG A 140 25.06 -16.25 5.57
CA ARG A 140 25.23 -17.62 6.06
C ARG A 140 23.96 -18.46 5.90
N GLY A 141 22.80 -17.91 6.25
CA GLY A 141 21.51 -18.57 6.08
C GLY A 141 21.19 -18.89 4.61
N LEU A 142 21.35 -17.90 3.73
CA LEU A 142 21.12 -18.05 2.29
C LEU A 142 22.05 -19.10 1.65
N VAL A 143 23.32 -19.13 2.04
CA VAL A 143 24.27 -20.14 1.55
C VAL A 143 23.87 -21.52 2.05
N LYS A 144 23.57 -21.68 3.35
CA LYS A 144 23.18 -22.96 3.94
C LYS A 144 21.91 -23.54 3.32
N THR A 145 20.89 -22.72 3.13
CA THR A 145 19.59 -23.19 2.63
C THR A 145 19.62 -23.48 1.14
N ASN A 146 20.33 -22.68 0.34
CA ASN A 146 20.16 -22.69 -1.11
C ASN A 146 21.31 -23.34 -1.88
N LEU A 147 22.52 -23.38 -1.31
CA LEU A 147 23.73 -23.78 -2.04
C LEU A 147 24.26 -25.18 -1.67
N GLY A 148 23.77 -25.83 -0.61
CA GLY A 148 24.27 -27.14 -0.17
C GLY A 148 24.25 -28.21 -1.28
N ASP A 149 23.07 -28.51 -1.80
CA ASP A 149 22.92 -29.47 -2.91
C ASP A 149 23.54 -28.96 -4.21
N LEU A 150 23.48 -27.64 -4.43
CA LEU A 150 24.01 -27.01 -5.64
C LEU A 150 25.53 -27.19 -5.75
N LEU A 151 26.25 -27.07 -4.63
CA LEU A 151 27.69 -27.35 -4.59
C LEU A 151 28.01 -28.80 -4.96
N ASN A 152 27.18 -29.76 -4.55
CA ASN A 152 27.38 -31.15 -4.94
C ASN A 152 27.16 -31.35 -6.45
N GLN A 153 26.15 -30.69 -7.04
CA GLN A 153 25.94 -30.72 -8.50
C GLN A 153 27.12 -30.10 -9.26
N MET A 154 27.60 -28.94 -8.82
CA MET A 154 28.76 -28.28 -9.42
C MET A 154 30.02 -29.16 -9.33
N ARG A 155 30.24 -29.81 -8.19
CA ARG A 155 31.37 -30.74 -7.99
C ARG A 155 31.27 -32.00 -8.86
N ALA A 156 30.06 -32.52 -9.08
CA ALA A 156 29.84 -33.67 -9.96
C ALA A 156 30.24 -33.34 -11.40
N ILE A 157 29.85 -32.15 -11.90
CA ILE A 157 30.24 -31.66 -13.22
C ILE A 157 31.74 -31.40 -13.30
N GLU A 158 32.33 -30.79 -12.28
CA GLU A 158 33.77 -30.52 -12.27
C GLU A 158 34.62 -31.80 -12.23
N ALA A 159 34.14 -32.87 -11.59
CA ALA A 159 34.81 -34.17 -11.61
C ALA A 159 34.80 -34.82 -13.01
N ALA A 160 33.71 -34.65 -13.78
CA ALA A 160 33.67 -35.07 -15.18
C ALA A 160 34.62 -34.24 -16.04
N TYR A 161 34.62 -32.91 -15.85
CA TYR A 161 35.57 -32.01 -16.50
C TYR A 161 37.03 -32.37 -16.21
N GLU A 162 37.40 -32.66 -14.96
CA GLU A 162 38.77 -33.06 -14.59
C GLU A 162 39.21 -34.34 -15.28
N THR A 163 38.29 -35.30 -15.46
CA THR A 163 38.55 -36.57 -16.15
C THR A 163 38.84 -36.36 -17.64
N GLU A 164 38.14 -35.46 -18.29
CA GLU A 164 38.31 -35.18 -19.73
C GLU A 164 39.47 -34.21 -20.01
N ALA A 165 39.55 -33.11 -19.27
CA ALA A 165 40.54 -32.05 -19.48
C ALA A 165 41.93 -32.38 -18.89
N GLY A 166 42.02 -33.38 -18.01
CA GLY A 166 43.26 -33.75 -17.31
C GLY A 166 43.72 -32.74 -16.24
N GLN A 167 42.89 -31.75 -15.92
CA GLN A 167 43.16 -30.74 -14.90
C GLN A 167 41.85 -30.22 -14.29
N ARG A 168 41.91 -29.63 -13.08
CA ARG A 168 40.75 -28.97 -12.45
C ARG A 168 40.54 -27.56 -12.98
N ALA A 169 39.28 -27.14 -13.03
CA ALA A 169 38.95 -25.75 -13.32
C ALA A 169 39.23 -24.86 -12.11
N THR A 170 38.93 -25.34 -10.91
CA THR A 170 39.12 -24.62 -9.64
C THR A 170 40.33 -25.15 -8.85
N PRO A 171 40.89 -24.35 -7.92
CA PRO A 171 41.92 -24.83 -7.00
C PRO A 171 41.49 -26.08 -6.22
N GLU A 172 42.42 -26.99 -5.93
CA GLU A 172 42.15 -28.31 -5.34
C GLU A 172 41.22 -28.28 -4.12
N ASN A 173 41.44 -27.30 -3.21
CA ASN A 173 40.70 -27.16 -1.96
C ASN A 173 39.58 -26.10 -2.00
N PHE A 174 39.16 -25.66 -3.20
CA PHE A 174 38.18 -24.58 -3.33
C PHE A 174 36.85 -24.91 -2.63
N TYR A 175 36.20 -26.00 -3.02
CA TYR A 175 34.91 -26.39 -2.44
C TYR A 175 34.99 -26.79 -0.97
N THR A 176 36.07 -27.45 -0.55
CA THR A 176 36.27 -27.85 0.84
C THR A 176 36.47 -26.62 1.73
N THR A 177 37.24 -25.63 1.27
CA THR A 177 37.41 -24.34 1.96
C THR A 177 36.10 -23.58 2.05
N PHE A 178 35.36 -23.47 0.93
CA PHE A 178 34.06 -22.80 0.92
C PHE A 178 33.06 -23.47 1.86
N ALA A 179 32.94 -24.80 1.80
CA ALA A 179 32.06 -25.56 2.68
C ALA A 179 32.44 -25.40 4.15
N ALA A 180 33.73 -25.35 4.48
CA ALA A 180 34.20 -25.14 5.85
C ALA A 180 33.79 -23.75 6.39
N VAL A 181 33.94 -22.68 5.59
CA VAL A 181 33.57 -21.30 5.99
C VAL A 181 32.08 -21.21 6.37
N PHE A 182 31.22 -21.92 5.65
CA PHE A 182 29.77 -21.89 5.87
C PHE A 182 29.24 -23.05 6.72
N ALA A 183 30.10 -23.99 7.13
CA ALA A 183 29.75 -25.23 7.82
C ALA A 183 28.70 -26.06 7.04
N LEU A 184 29.03 -26.38 5.78
CA LEU A 184 28.25 -27.23 4.88
C LEU A 184 28.83 -28.65 4.86
N SER A 185 27.95 -29.65 4.76
CA SER A 185 28.34 -31.05 4.56
C SER A 185 28.45 -31.35 3.06
N LEU A 186 29.61 -31.82 2.63
CA LEU A 186 29.85 -32.24 1.25
C LEU A 186 29.60 -33.74 1.11
N ALA A 187 28.77 -34.13 0.15
CA ALA A 187 28.52 -35.54 -0.15
C ALA A 187 29.63 -36.11 -1.04
N THR A 188 29.76 -37.43 -1.07
CA THR A 188 30.47 -38.13 -2.15
C THR A 188 29.65 -37.97 -3.42
N VAL A 189 30.27 -37.42 -4.47
CA VAL A 189 29.61 -37.18 -5.76
C VAL A 189 30.19 -38.12 -6.81
N THR A 190 29.33 -38.63 -7.68
CA THR A 190 29.74 -39.30 -8.93
C THR A 190 29.90 -38.25 -10.01
N ALA A 191 30.87 -38.44 -10.92
CA ALA A 191 31.07 -37.54 -12.05
C ALA A 191 29.79 -37.46 -12.91
N ASP A 192 29.39 -36.24 -13.27
CA ASP A 192 28.24 -35.95 -14.13
C ASP A 192 28.75 -35.41 -15.47
N ASP A 193 28.83 -36.28 -16.47
CA ASP A 193 29.28 -35.98 -17.83
C ASP A 193 28.14 -35.48 -18.73
N SER A 194 26.93 -35.27 -18.18
CA SER A 194 25.78 -34.79 -18.97
C SER A 194 26.01 -33.45 -19.68
N PRO A 195 26.84 -32.50 -19.20
CA PRO A 195 27.18 -31.30 -19.97
C PRO A 195 27.97 -31.57 -21.25
N LEU A 196 28.74 -32.67 -21.30
CA LEU A 196 29.65 -33.02 -22.39
C LEU A 196 29.03 -34.04 -23.36
N THR A 197 28.09 -34.88 -22.88
CA THR A 197 27.46 -35.95 -23.67
C THR A 197 26.01 -35.67 -24.05
N GLY A 198 25.38 -34.68 -23.40
CA GLY A 198 23.97 -34.36 -23.57
C GLY A 198 23.63 -33.58 -24.84
N THR A 199 22.34 -33.59 -25.20
CA THR A 199 21.83 -32.73 -26.28
C THR A 199 21.93 -31.25 -25.91
N ARG A 200 22.07 -30.35 -26.90
CA ARG A 200 22.15 -28.90 -26.68
C ARG A 200 21.09 -28.37 -25.72
N PHE A 201 19.84 -28.86 -25.83
CA PHE A 201 18.75 -28.46 -24.95
C PHE A 201 18.94 -28.93 -23.50
N GLN A 202 19.32 -30.20 -23.29
CA GLN A 202 19.57 -30.76 -21.96
C GLN A 202 20.74 -30.04 -21.27
N VAL A 203 21.84 -29.84 -21.99
CA VAL A 203 23.02 -29.14 -21.50
C VAL A 203 22.68 -27.71 -21.10
N ARG A 204 21.99 -26.97 -21.98
CA ARG A 204 21.53 -25.60 -21.68
C ARG A 204 20.68 -25.58 -20.41
N SER A 205 19.65 -26.42 -20.35
CA SER A 205 18.72 -26.47 -19.22
C SER A 205 19.44 -26.79 -17.91
N GLY A 206 20.36 -27.76 -17.91
CA GLY A 206 21.13 -28.16 -16.73
C GLY A 206 22.04 -27.05 -16.21
N LEU A 207 22.86 -26.46 -17.09
CA LEU A 207 23.79 -25.39 -16.70
C LEU A 207 23.04 -24.11 -16.29
N ASP A 208 21.99 -23.73 -17.02
CA ASP A 208 21.15 -22.57 -16.67
C ASP A 208 20.46 -22.77 -15.32
N ALA A 209 19.93 -23.96 -15.04
CA ALA A 209 19.30 -24.23 -13.75
C ALA A 209 20.29 -24.02 -12.58
N ILE A 210 21.53 -24.48 -12.73
CA ILE A 210 22.58 -24.30 -11.72
C ILE A 210 22.94 -22.82 -11.57
N PHE A 211 23.24 -22.16 -12.70
CA PHE A 211 23.64 -20.76 -12.70
C PHE A 211 22.55 -19.85 -12.13
N GLN A 212 21.29 -20.03 -12.54
CA GLN A 212 20.18 -19.20 -12.07
C GLN A 212 20.03 -19.32 -10.55
N ARG A 213 20.10 -20.51 -9.97
CA ARG A 213 20.02 -20.68 -8.50
C ARG A 213 21.18 -19.99 -7.78
N LEU A 214 22.41 -20.12 -8.28
CA LEU A 214 23.59 -19.44 -7.73
C LEU A 214 23.46 -17.92 -7.86
N PHE A 215 23.05 -17.44 -9.02
CA PHE A 215 22.93 -16.03 -9.36
C PHE A 215 21.80 -15.34 -8.58
N GLN A 216 20.66 -16.01 -8.36
CA GLN A 216 19.60 -15.48 -7.51
C GLN A 216 20.09 -15.30 -6.06
N ASN A 217 20.86 -16.26 -5.52
CA ASN A 217 21.44 -16.12 -4.18
C ASN A 217 22.39 -14.91 -4.11
N TYR A 218 23.28 -14.79 -5.10
CA TYR A 218 24.19 -13.66 -5.25
C TYR A 218 23.46 -12.32 -5.33
N ARG A 219 22.42 -12.22 -6.17
CA ARG A 219 21.61 -11.01 -6.32
C ARG A 219 20.83 -10.66 -5.07
N GLN A 220 20.29 -11.65 -4.37
CA GLN A 220 19.53 -11.42 -3.14
C GLN A 220 20.39 -10.78 -2.06
N ILE A 221 21.66 -11.21 -1.93
CA ILE A 221 22.62 -10.58 -1.00
C ILE A 221 22.83 -9.11 -1.37
N ILE A 222 23.04 -8.79 -2.64
CA ILE A 222 23.20 -7.42 -3.14
C ILE A 222 21.97 -6.56 -2.84
N GLN A 223 20.76 -7.09 -3.08
CA GLN A 223 19.50 -6.37 -2.85
C GLN A 223 19.20 -6.10 -1.38
N LEU A 224 19.61 -7.01 -0.49
CA LEU A 224 19.40 -6.87 0.95
C LEU A 224 20.44 -5.95 1.60
N ALA A 225 21.66 -5.87 1.07
CA ALA A 225 22.74 -5.09 1.67
C ALA A 225 22.38 -3.62 2.00
N PRO A 226 21.77 -2.81 1.10
CA PRO A 226 21.40 -1.42 1.40
C PRO A 226 20.58 -1.24 2.68
N GLN A 227 19.73 -2.22 3.02
CA GLN A 227 18.84 -2.16 4.19
C GLN A 227 19.61 -2.13 5.51
N TYR A 228 20.85 -2.62 5.53
CA TYR A 228 21.71 -2.68 6.71
C TYR A 228 22.71 -1.53 6.79
N LEU A 229 22.78 -0.66 5.77
CA LEU A 229 23.83 0.36 5.72
C LEU A 229 23.65 1.41 6.82
N VAL A 230 22.47 2.03 6.91
CA VAL A 230 22.21 3.09 7.90
C VAL A 230 22.28 2.54 9.32
N SER A 231 21.67 1.37 9.57
CA SER A 231 21.71 0.73 10.89
C SER A 231 23.12 0.30 11.30
N SER A 232 23.98 -0.07 10.35
CA SER A 232 25.39 -0.36 10.66
C SER A 232 26.15 0.85 11.22
N LEU A 233 25.69 2.07 10.91
CA LEU A 233 26.25 3.31 11.45
C LEU A 233 25.56 3.76 12.74
N THR A 234 24.22 3.70 12.82
CA THR A 234 23.47 4.31 13.94
C THR A 234 23.28 3.38 15.13
N ALA A 235 23.36 2.07 14.96
CA ALA A 235 23.13 1.11 16.05
C ALA A 235 24.32 0.99 17.02
N ARG A 236 25.46 1.63 16.73
CA ARG A 236 26.68 1.55 17.55
C ARG A 236 27.42 2.88 17.56
N ALA A 237 28.17 3.13 18.64
CA ALA A 237 28.91 4.39 18.85
C ALA A 237 30.44 4.23 18.83
N ASP A 238 30.93 3.01 18.67
CA ASP A 238 32.35 2.63 18.74
C ASP A 238 32.97 2.48 17.34
N HIS A 239 32.58 3.36 16.42
CA HIS A 239 33.21 3.45 15.11
C HIS A 239 34.63 4.02 15.24
N PRO A 240 35.60 3.53 14.44
CA PRO A 240 36.91 4.15 14.33
C PRO A 240 36.82 5.66 14.07
N PRO A 241 37.63 6.50 14.73
CA PRO A 241 37.52 7.97 14.62
C PRO A 241 37.62 8.51 13.20
N HIS A 242 38.44 7.87 12.34
CA HIS A 242 38.58 8.27 10.94
C HIS A 242 37.30 8.05 10.13
N LEU A 243 36.56 6.96 10.38
CA LEU A 243 35.26 6.72 9.74
C LEU A 243 34.22 7.69 10.25
N ALA A 244 34.19 7.93 11.56
CA ALA A 244 33.27 8.91 12.15
C ALA A 244 33.48 10.30 11.53
N LEU A 245 34.74 10.73 11.36
CA LEU A 245 35.08 12.00 10.70
C LEU A 245 34.62 12.04 9.25
N TYR A 246 34.84 10.97 8.48
CA TYR A 246 34.38 10.89 7.10
C TYR A 246 32.86 10.96 6.99
N ILE A 247 32.12 10.23 7.83
CA ILE A 247 30.66 10.27 7.86
C ILE A 247 30.15 11.65 8.28
N ALA A 248 30.77 12.28 9.29
CA ALA A 248 30.42 13.64 9.70
C ALA A 248 30.63 14.65 8.56
N PHE A 249 31.70 14.51 7.78
CA PHE A 249 31.92 15.30 6.58
C PHE A 249 30.77 15.11 5.56
N LEU A 250 30.34 13.88 5.31
CA LEU A 250 29.21 13.61 4.41
C LEU A 250 27.90 14.23 4.92
N GLU A 251 27.65 14.19 6.22
CA GLU A 251 26.48 14.85 6.84
C GLU A 251 26.52 16.38 6.64
N VAL A 252 27.67 17.01 6.84
CA VAL A 252 27.86 18.45 6.63
C VAL A 252 27.73 18.85 5.15
N MET A 253 28.00 17.95 4.21
CA MET A 253 27.83 18.21 2.77
C MET A 253 26.38 18.16 2.30
N LYS A 254 25.45 17.53 3.04
CA LYS A 254 24.05 17.38 2.59
C LYS A 254 23.36 18.69 2.17
N PRO A 255 23.50 19.82 2.88
CA PRO A 255 22.90 21.09 2.45
C PRO A 255 23.45 21.59 1.11
N VAL A 256 24.74 21.34 0.82
CA VAL A 256 25.37 21.73 -0.45
C VAL A 256 24.84 20.86 -1.59
N GLN A 257 24.73 19.55 -1.37
CA GLN A 257 24.11 18.62 -2.33
C GLN A 257 22.65 19.01 -2.60
N ALA A 258 21.89 19.32 -1.54
CA ALA A 258 20.50 19.76 -1.66
C ALA A 258 20.37 21.09 -2.42
N ASP A 259 21.30 22.04 -2.23
CA ASP A 259 21.29 23.28 -3.00
C ASP A 259 21.63 23.06 -4.47
N LEU A 260 22.58 22.19 -4.77
CA LEU A 260 22.92 21.79 -6.13
C LEU A 260 21.70 21.15 -6.82
N ASN A 261 20.99 20.26 -6.12
CA ASN A 261 19.80 19.58 -6.63
C ASN A 261 18.57 20.50 -6.78
N ARG A 262 18.61 21.75 -6.32
CA ARG A 262 17.57 22.76 -6.63
C ARG A 262 17.69 23.37 -8.03
N MET A 263 18.70 22.99 -8.81
CA MET A 263 18.93 23.60 -10.13
C MET A 263 17.71 23.46 -11.06
N THR A 264 17.05 22.30 -11.06
CA THR A 264 15.82 22.03 -11.81
C THR A 264 14.68 22.98 -11.40
N GLN A 265 14.40 23.09 -10.09
CA GLN A 265 13.42 24.05 -9.56
C GLN A 265 13.77 25.48 -9.99
N ARG A 266 15.01 25.92 -9.77
CA ARG A 266 15.47 27.28 -10.13
C ARG A 266 15.29 27.56 -11.62
N HIS A 267 15.55 26.57 -12.46
CA HIS A 267 15.34 26.68 -13.90
C HIS A 267 13.86 26.80 -14.27
N LEU A 268 12.98 25.98 -13.67
CA LEU A 268 11.54 26.05 -13.89
C LEU A 268 10.96 27.39 -13.41
N ASP A 269 11.36 27.85 -12.22
CA ASP A 269 10.96 29.16 -11.68
C ASP A 269 11.42 30.30 -12.60
N PHE A 270 12.67 30.25 -13.06
CA PHE A 270 13.18 31.23 -14.03
C PHE A 270 12.36 31.22 -15.32
N PHE A 271 12.12 30.05 -15.90
CA PHE A 271 11.41 29.94 -17.16
C PHE A 271 9.95 30.41 -17.04
N TYR A 272 9.21 29.93 -16.05
CA TYR A 272 7.79 30.29 -15.90
C TYR A 272 7.59 31.70 -15.37
N GLU A 273 8.38 32.16 -14.39
CA GLU A 273 8.15 33.46 -13.75
C GLU A 273 8.90 34.61 -14.43
N LYS A 274 10.10 34.37 -14.99
CA LYS A 274 10.92 35.44 -15.58
C LYS A 274 10.82 35.50 -17.11
N VAL A 275 10.82 34.35 -17.78
CA VAL A 275 10.72 34.29 -19.25
C VAL A 275 9.27 34.40 -19.70
N LEU A 276 8.39 33.53 -19.19
CA LEU A 276 6.97 33.51 -19.56
C LEU A 276 6.11 34.48 -18.75
N GLN A 277 6.63 34.99 -17.63
CA GLN A 277 5.95 35.96 -16.75
C GLN A 277 4.56 35.48 -16.30
N LEU A 278 4.43 34.16 -16.07
CA LEU A 278 3.19 33.60 -15.56
C LEU A 278 2.97 34.11 -14.13
N PRO A 279 1.87 34.83 -13.85
CA PRO A 279 1.58 35.28 -12.51
C PRO A 279 1.22 34.09 -11.63
N ARG A 280 1.71 34.11 -10.38
CA ARG A 280 1.21 33.18 -9.36
C ARG A 280 -0.26 33.55 -9.08
N ARG A 281 -1.11 32.53 -8.98
CA ARG A 281 -2.50 32.74 -8.56
C ARG A 281 -2.51 33.20 -7.12
N ASP A 282 -3.39 34.15 -6.82
CA ASP A 282 -3.61 34.59 -5.45
C ASP A 282 -4.15 33.44 -4.60
N ALA A 283 -3.83 33.50 -3.30
CA ALA A 283 -4.39 32.58 -2.33
C ALA A 283 -5.92 32.74 -2.31
N GLN A 284 -6.65 31.64 -2.45
CA GLN A 284 -8.10 31.63 -2.26
C GLN A 284 -8.36 31.30 -0.78
N PRO A 285 -9.18 32.10 -0.08
CA PRO A 285 -9.52 31.82 1.30
C PRO A 285 -10.35 30.53 1.37
N ASP A 286 -10.12 29.75 2.41
CA ASP A 286 -10.95 28.58 2.70
C ASP A 286 -12.31 29.03 3.23
N HIS A 287 -13.33 28.20 3.03
CA HIS A 287 -14.67 28.40 3.59
C HIS A 287 -15.02 27.25 4.54
N VAL A 288 -15.73 27.56 5.62
CA VAL A 288 -16.17 26.57 6.62
C VAL A 288 -17.62 26.82 7.03
N HIS A 289 -18.34 25.75 7.37
CA HIS A 289 -19.67 25.87 7.96
C HIS A 289 -19.55 26.02 9.48
N LEU A 290 -20.23 27.02 10.03
CA LEU A 290 -20.32 27.26 11.46
C LEU A 290 -21.74 26.97 11.93
N LEU A 291 -21.87 26.22 13.03
CA LEU A 291 -23.12 26.02 13.73
C LEU A 291 -23.11 26.91 14.97
N PHE A 292 -24.16 27.71 15.13
CA PHE A 292 -24.34 28.58 16.29
C PHE A 292 -25.46 28.04 17.16
N GLU A 293 -25.24 28.06 18.47
CA GLU A 293 -26.27 27.73 19.46
C GLU A 293 -26.47 28.93 20.38
N LEU A 294 -27.71 29.40 20.49
CA LEU A 294 -28.06 30.49 21.39
C LEU A 294 -28.07 30.03 22.85
N ALA A 295 -27.75 30.96 23.75
CA ALA A 295 -27.92 30.72 25.18
C ALA A 295 -29.41 30.56 25.53
N LYS A 296 -29.72 29.72 26.55
CA LYS A 296 -31.08 29.26 26.93
C LYS A 296 -32.18 30.32 27.05
N PHE A 297 -31.85 31.59 27.32
CA PHE A 297 -32.82 32.67 27.54
C PHE A 297 -32.72 33.79 26.50
N GLN A 298 -32.02 33.56 25.39
CA GLN A 298 -31.90 34.51 24.29
C GLN A 298 -32.93 34.18 23.20
N PRO A 299 -33.91 35.03 22.90
CA PRO A 299 -34.94 34.74 21.90
C PRO A 299 -34.43 34.83 20.46
N GLY A 300 -33.38 35.62 20.23
CA GLY A 300 -32.71 35.74 18.94
C GLY A 300 -31.47 36.63 19.04
N TYR A 301 -30.56 36.51 18.08
CA TYR A 301 -29.34 37.33 18.02
C TYR A 301 -28.89 37.54 16.57
N GLY A 302 -28.61 38.80 16.20
CA GLY A 302 -28.11 39.16 14.89
C GLY A 302 -26.59 39.21 14.83
N LEU A 303 -26.00 38.55 13.84
CA LEU A 303 -24.60 38.67 13.46
C LEU A 303 -24.51 39.31 12.08
N ASN A 304 -23.64 40.30 11.94
CA ASN A 304 -23.37 40.90 10.63
C ASN A 304 -22.29 40.11 9.87
N ALA A 305 -22.22 40.31 8.55
CA ALA A 305 -21.24 39.69 7.68
C ALA A 305 -19.80 39.95 8.18
N ASP A 306 -19.52 41.12 8.78
CA ASP A 306 -18.19 41.45 9.30
C ASP A 306 -17.81 40.79 10.64
N SER A 307 -18.73 40.02 11.23
CA SER A 307 -18.46 39.27 12.45
C SER A 307 -17.33 38.26 12.24
N ARG A 308 -16.33 38.30 13.13
CA ARG A 308 -15.13 37.46 13.03
C ARG A 308 -15.14 36.34 14.06
N VAL A 309 -14.77 35.15 13.60
CA VAL A 309 -14.68 33.94 14.43
C VAL A 309 -13.22 33.47 14.44
N LYS A 310 -12.66 33.25 15.62
CA LYS A 310 -11.27 32.83 15.78
C LYS A 310 -11.11 31.33 15.48
N ALA A 311 -10.15 30.99 14.63
CA ALA A 311 -9.87 29.61 14.20
C ALA A 311 -8.45 29.16 14.55
N GLY A 312 -8.07 29.33 15.82
CA GLY A 312 -6.77 28.89 16.30
C GLY A 312 -5.60 29.70 15.72
N LYS A 313 -4.51 29.02 15.39
CA LYS A 313 -3.28 29.58 14.83
C LYS A 313 -2.80 28.75 13.66
N ASP A 314 -2.15 29.38 12.69
CA ASP A 314 -1.47 28.69 11.59
C ASP A 314 -0.15 28.04 12.05
N ALA A 315 0.52 27.36 11.10
CA ALA A 315 1.81 26.70 11.33
C ALA A 315 2.95 27.66 11.73
N THR A 316 2.78 28.97 11.48
CA THR A 316 3.74 30.02 11.86
C THR A 316 3.42 30.65 13.22
N GLY A 317 2.29 30.29 13.83
CA GLY A 317 1.83 30.78 15.12
C GLY A 317 0.94 32.03 15.06
N VAL A 318 0.56 32.47 13.85
CA VAL A 318 -0.32 33.63 13.63
C VAL A 318 -1.78 33.22 13.82
N ALA A 319 -2.57 34.06 14.50
CA ALA A 319 -3.99 33.75 14.76
C ALA A 319 -4.84 33.85 13.48
N LEU A 320 -5.67 32.84 13.24
CA LEU A 320 -6.57 32.78 12.10
C LEU A 320 -7.97 33.27 12.49
N PHE A 321 -8.62 33.94 11.55
CA PHE A 321 -9.99 34.43 11.70
C PHE A 321 -10.79 34.13 10.44
N TYR A 322 -12.00 33.62 10.62
CA TYR A 322 -13.02 33.57 9.58
C TYR A 322 -13.97 34.76 9.76
N ARG A 323 -14.58 35.15 8.65
CA ARG A 323 -15.63 36.15 8.60
C ARG A 323 -16.90 35.49 8.06
N LEU A 324 -18.06 35.96 8.47
CA LEU A 324 -19.33 35.50 7.90
C LEU A 324 -19.48 35.98 6.45
N ASP A 325 -20.09 35.16 5.60
CA ASP A 325 -20.35 35.54 4.20
C ASP A 325 -21.53 36.51 4.08
N GLN A 326 -22.44 36.50 5.06
CA GLN A 326 -23.67 37.31 5.08
C GLN A 326 -24.14 37.59 6.51
N ASP A 327 -25.03 38.57 6.65
CA ASP A 327 -25.76 38.82 7.89
C ASP A 327 -26.68 37.63 8.21
N VAL A 328 -26.72 37.20 9.47
CA VAL A 328 -27.58 36.10 9.93
C VAL A 328 -28.27 36.47 11.24
N VAL A 329 -29.56 36.16 11.32
CA VAL A 329 -30.32 36.23 12.58
C VAL A 329 -30.50 34.81 13.09
N LEU A 330 -29.92 34.54 14.24
CA LEU A 330 -30.03 33.27 14.94
C LEU A 330 -31.28 33.26 15.81
N ASP A 331 -31.95 32.12 15.88
CA ASP A 331 -33.08 31.85 16.75
C ASP A 331 -32.90 30.51 17.50
N ASN A 332 -33.90 30.11 18.27
CA ASN A 332 -33.90 28.85 19.02
C ASN A 332 -34.50 27.68 18.22
N ALA A 333 -34.67 27.79 16.90
CA ALA A 333 -35.20 26.72 16.09
C ALA A 333 -34.19 25.57 15.99
N GLN A 334 -34.64 24.36 16.27
CA GLN A 334 -33.83 23.16 16.22
C GLN A 334 -34.56 22.05 15.45
N ILE A 335 -33.78 21.23 14.74
CA ILE A 335 -34.31 20.03 14.10
C ILE A 335 -34.54 18.98 15.20
N THR A 336 -35.79 18.83 15.64
CA THR A 336 -36.16 17.90 16.72
C THR A 336 -36.22 16.44 16.26
N SER A 337 -36.57 16.19 15.01
CA SER A 337 -36.54 14.86 14.41
C SER A 337 -36.37 14.94 12.90
N LEU A 338 -35.62 14.00 12.35
CA LEU A 338 -35.48 13.80 10.91
C LEU A 338 -35.85 12.34 10.59
N LYS A 339 -36.85 12.14 9.75
CA LYS A 339 -37.37 10.82 9.37
C LYS A 339 -37.27 10.61 7.87
N GLY A 340 -37.01 9.37 7.46
CA GLY A 340 -36.88 8.98 6.06
C GLY A 340 -37.87 7.88 5.69
N LEU A 341 -38.36 7.93 4.45
CA LEU A 341 -39.16 6.87 3.84
C LEU A 341 -38.53 6.49 2.50
N PHE A 342 -38.26 5.20 2.32
CA PHE A 342 -37.74 4.65 1.07
C PHE A 342 -38.82 3.81 0.38
N LEU A 343 -39.29 4.30 -0.76
CA LEU A 343 -40.17 3.54 -1.64
C LEU A 343 -39.32 2.73 -2.62
N ASP A 344 -39.42 1.42 -2.53
CA ASP A 344 -38.75 0.49 -3.44
C ASP A 344 -39.70 0.12 -4.59
N SER A 345 -39.33 0.46 -5.83
CA SER A 345 -40.09 0.14 -7.03
C SER A 345 -39.18 -0.35 -8.15
N ARG A 346 -39.67 -1.28 -8.98
CA ARG A 346 -38.90 -1.81 -10.13
C ARG A 346 -38.93 -0.91 -11.36
N SER A 347 -39.78 0.12 -11.34
CA SER A 347 -39.86 1.21 -12.32
C SER A 347 -40.54 2.42 -11.66
N ASN A 348 -40.68 3.54 -12.39
CA ASN A 348 -41.48 4.69 -11.93
C ASN A 348 -43.00 4.41 -11.91
N ASP A 349 -43.43 3.20 -12.24
CA ASP A 349 -44.81 2.78 -12.14
C ASP A 349 -45.15 2.40 -10.69
N LEU A 350 -46.03 3.17 -10.07
CA LEU A 350 -46.52 2.96 -8.70
C LEU A 350 -47.30 1.64 -8.54
N SER A 351 -47.69 0.98 -9.63
CA SER A 351 -48.27 -0.37 -9.58
C SER A 351 -47.23 -1.47 -9.31
N LEU A 352 -45.93 -1.15 -9.39
CA LEU A 352 -44.81 -2.09 -9.23
C LEU A 352 -43.97 -1.84 -7.96
N ILE A 353 -44.60 -1.35 -6.90
CA ILE A 353 -43.98 -1.19 -5.57
C ILE A 353 -43.66 -2.57 -4.97
N THR A 354 -42.41 -2.75 -4.55
CA THR A 354 -41.90 -3.99 -3.92
C THR A 354 -41.77 -3.86 -2.40
N GLY A 355 -41.67 -2.64 -1.88
CA GLY A 355 -41.71 -2.38 -0.45
C GLY A 355 -41.68 -0.88 -0.12
N LEU A 356 -42.17 -0.55 1.07
CA LEU A 356 -41.96 0.75 1.70
C LEU A 356 -41.16 0.48 2.97
N TYR A 357 -40.11 1.25 3.19
CA TYR A 357 -39.20 1.08 4.31
C TYR A 357 -39.01 2.40 5.05
N GLU A 358 -38.82 2.34 6.37
CA GLU A 358 -38.76 3.52 7.21
C GLU A 358 -37.39 3.71 7.89
N SER A 359 -37.05 4.97 8.14
CA SER A 359 -35.92 5.38 8.97
C SER A 359 -36.42 6.39 10.00
N PRO A 360 -36.81 5.95 11.21
CA PRO A 360 -37.28 6.83 12.27
C PRO A 360 -36.26 7.89 12.73
N MET A 361 -34.97 7.64 12.51
CA MET A 361 -33.85 8.58 12.72
C MET A 361 -32.97 8.60 11.47
N ALA A 362 -33.34 9.40 10.47
CA ALA A 362 -32.69 9.39 9.17
C ALA A 362 -31.22 9.84 9.21
N ASN A 363 -30.83 10.67 10.18
CA ASN A 363 -29.45 11.10 10.43
C ASN A 363 -28.60 10.04 11.17
N SER A 364 -28.74 8.76 10.77
CA SER A 364 -27.99 7.65 11.34
C SER A 364 -27.66 6.60 10.28
N ALA A 365 -26.66 5.77 10.54
CA ALA A 365 -26.19 4.76 9.59
C ALA A 365 -27.25 3.68 9.30
N ASP A 366 -28.03 3.29 10.32
CA ASP A 366 -29.04 2.24 10.28
C ASP A 366 -30.49 2.76 10.17
N GLY A 367 -30.69 4.08 10.25
CA GLY A 367 -32.02 4.70 10.30
C GLY A 367 -32.67 4.67 11.69
N ARG A 368 -31.97 4.21 12.73
CA ARG A 368 -32.44 4.04 14.12
C ARG A 368 -31.50 4.63 15.18
N GLY A 369 -30.50 5.41 14.77
CA GLY A 369 -29.63 6.15 15.69
C GLY A 369 -28.20 5.62 15.80
N ALA A 370 -27.80 4.63 15.00
CA ALA A 370 -26.40 4.19 14.97
C ALA A 370 -25.47 5.26 14.41
N GLU A 371 -24.27 5.37 14.99
CA GLU A 371 -23.22 6.26 14.52
C GLU A 371 -22.72 5.86 13.12
N PHE A 372 -22.27 6.86 12.34
CA PHE A 372 -21.62 6.59 11.06
C PHE A 372 -20.21 6.02 11.27
N PRO A 373 -19.84 4.92 10.58
CA PRO A 373 -18.48 4.38 10.65
C PRO A 373 -17.45 5.45 10.26
N LYS A 374 -16.44 5.68 11.11
CA LYS A 374 -15.45 6.76 10.95
C LYS A 374 -14.59 6.61 9.68
N ASP A 375 -14.49 5.40 9.15
CA ASP A 375 -13.79 5.01 7.94
C ASP A 375 -14.65 5.16 6.66
N GLN A 376 -15.96 5.36 6.78
CA GLN A 376 -16.91 5.43 5.65
C GLN A 376 -17.72 6.73 5.58
N VAL A 377 -17.32 7.75 6.33
CA VAL A 377 -18.03 9.05 6.46
C VAL A 377 -18.33 9.71 5.11
N VAL A 378 -17.50 9.48 4.09
CA VAL A 378 -17.64 10.10 2.76
C VAL A 378 -18.66 9.40 1.85
N ASN A 379 -19.03 8.13 2.11
CA ASN A 379 -19.74 7.30 1.13
C ASN A 379 -21.10 6.72 1.55
N ALA A 380 -21.67 7.05 2.72
CA ALA A 380 -22.71 6.19 3.30
C ALA A 380 -24.01 6.83 3.81
N TRP A 381 -24.25 8.15 3.66
CA TRP A 381 -25.54 8.68 4.11
C TRP A 381 -26.63 8.55 3.03
N ARG A 382 -27.55 7.60 3.24
CA ARG A 382 -28.78 7.45 2.46
C ARG A 382 -29.94 8.13 3.20
N PRO A 383 -30.30 9.39 2.89
CA PRO A 383 -31.27 10.17 3.68
C PRO A 383 -32.66 9.54 3.72
N PHE A 384 -33.04 8.80 2.68
CA PHE A 384 -34.33 8.11 2.61
C PHE A 384 -34.27 6.65 3.08
N GLY A 385 -33.07 6.07 3.19
CA GLY A 385 -32.84 4.65 3.50
C GLY A 385 -32.69 3.77 2.26
N ASP A 386 -32.81 2.46 2.46
CA ASP A 386 -32.79 1.43 1.41
C ASP A 386 -33.55 0.16 1.86
N ARG A 387 -33.43 -0.95 1.12
CA ARG A 387 -34.09 -2.24 1.41
C ARG A 387 -33.60 -2.93 2.69
N SER A 388 -32.50 -2.48 3.30
CA SER A 388 -32.00 -3.03 4.58
C SER A 388 -32.76 -2.50 5.79
N ARG A 389 -33.52 -1.41 5.60
CA ARG A 389 -34.37 -0.81 6.64
C ARG A 389 -35.57 -1.70 6.93
N ASP A 390 -36.25 -1.46 8.05
CA ASP A 390 -37.49 -2.16 8.34
C ASP A 390 -38.62 -1.67 7.44
N ARG A 391 -39.57 -2.57 7.15
CA ARG A 391 -40.76 -2.20 6.40
C ARG A 391 -41.57 -1.17 7.19
N ALA A 392 -41.92 -0.07 6.52
CA ALA A 392 -42.75 0.97 7.08
C ALA A 392 -44.14 0.40 7.40
N LYS A 393 -44.68 0.78 8.55
CA LYS A 393 -46.06 0.46 8.93
C LYS A 393 -46.97 1.55 8.38
N VAL A 394 -47.76 1.21 7.38
CA VAL A 394 -48.79 2.10 6.83
C VAL A 394 -50.13 1.70 7.42
N GLY A 395 -50.92 2.70 7.80
CA GLY A 395 -52.26 2.50 8.33
C GLY A 395 -53.15 3.69 8.01
N LEU A 396 -54.42 3.54 8.33
CA LEU A 396 -55.40 4.62 8.27
C LEU A 396 -55.96 4.84 9.67
N ALA A 397 -56.26 6.10 10.00
CA ALA A 397 -56.98 6.45 11.22
C ALA A 397 -58.33 7.05 10.83
N ILE A 398 -59.42 6.50 11.40
CA ILE A 398 -60.76 7.06 11.24
C ILE A 398 -61.10 7.83 12.50
N ALA A 399 -61.34 9.13 12.36
CA ALA A 399 -61.80 9.98 13.44
C ALA A 399 -63.17 10.58 13.04
N SER A 400 -64.16 10.42 13.91
CA SER A 400 -65.49 11.02 13.74
C SER A 400 -66.09 11.31 15.11
N PRO A 401 -66.82 12.43 15.30
CA PRO A 401 -67.58 12.68 16.52
C PRO A 401 -68.54 11.53 16.88
N SER A 402 -69.07 10.82 15.87
CA SER A 402 -69.97 9.66 16.08
C SER A 402 -69.26 8.43 16.68
N LEU A 403 -67.92 8.40 16.67
CA LEU A 403 -67.10 7.36 17.29
C LEU A 403 -66.71 7.71 18.75
N LEU A 404 -67.23 8.81 19.29
CA LEU A 404 -67.10 9.16 20.71
C LEU A 404 -68.14 8.40 21.54
N LEU A 405 -67.88 7.12 21.77
CA LEU A 405 -68.82 6.17 22.39
C LEU A 405 -68.79 6.27 23.93
N THR A 406 -69.31 7.37 24.48
CA THR A 406 -69.22 7.70 25.91
C THR A 406 -70.01 6.75 26.83
N GLU A 407 -71.13 6.19 26.37
CA GLU A 407 -71.96 5.28 27.17
C GLU A 407 -72.81 4.31 26.33
N GLY A 408 -73.23 3.22 26.98
CA GLY A 408 -74.05 2.15 26.39
C GLY A 408 -73.25 1.10 25.61
N GLN A 409 -73.86 -0.06 25.34
CA GLN A 409 -73.30 -1.03 24.41
C GLN A 409 -73.54 -0.57 22.98
N ARG A 410 -72.45 -0.39 22.22
CA ARG A 410 -72.47 0.12 20.84
C ARG A 410 -71.76 -0.89 19.95
N THR A 411 -72.37 -1.20 18.81
CA THR A 411 -71.73 -1.99 17.75
C THR A 411 -71.41 -1.05 16.60
N VAL A 412 -70.12 -0.93 16.27
CA VAL A 412 -69.65 -0.18 15.11
C VAL A 412 -69.20 -1.19 14.05
N THR A 413 -69.86 -1.14 12.89
CA THR A 413 -69.47 -1.96 11.73
C THR A 413 -68.74 -1.06 10.75
N VAL A 414 -67.49 -1.42 10.43
CA VAL A 414 -66.70 -0.78 9.39
C VAL A 414 -66.38 -1.81 8.32
N GLU A 415 -66.75 -1.50 7.08
CA GLU A 415 -66.49 -2.35 5.93
C GLU A 415 -65.38 -1.74 5.08
N PHE A 416 -64.36 -2.54 4.76
CA PHE A 416 -63.25 -2.14 3.91
C PHE A 416 -63.19 -3.04 2.68
N THR A 417 -63.19 -2.43 1.50
CA THR A 417 -62.97 -3.14 0.24
C THR A 417 -61.54 -2.89 -0.20
N LEU A 418 -60.72 -3.95 -0.19
CA LEU A 418 -59.36 -3.91 -0.73
C LEU A 418 -59.41 -4.09 -2.25
N THR A 419 -59.03 -3.05 -3.00
CA THR A 419 -58.95 -3.08 -4.47
C THR A 419 -57.49 -3.09 -4.92
N ASN A 420 -57.25 -3.46 -6.19
CA ASN A 420 -55.92 -3.43 -6.82
C ASN A 420 -54.83 -4.29 -6.14
N LEU A 421 -55.22 -5.43 -5.56
CA LEU A 421 -54.25 -6.41 -5.07
C LEU A 421 -53.42 -6.96 -6.25
N LYS A 422 -52.13 -7.20 -6.00
CA LYS A 422 -51.21 -7.71 -7.03
C LYS A 422 -51.71 -9.06 -7.59
N PRO A 423 -51.71 -9.27 -8.92
CA PRO A 423 -52.14 -10.53 -9.52
C PRO A 423 -51.39 -11.73 -8.93
N GLY A 424 -52.13 -12.75 -8.48
CA GLY A 424 -51.58 -13.98 -7.88
C GLY A 424 -51.41 -13.95 -6.35
N VAL A 425 -51.71 -12.84 -5.67
CA VAL A 425 -51.77 -12.80 -4.20
C VAL A 425 -53.16 -13.26 -3.75
N GLN A 426 -53.29 -14.52 -3.32
CA GLN A 426 -54.45 -15.01 -2.58
C GLN A 426 -54.13 -14.96 -1.09
N VAL A 427 -54.82 -14.10 -0.34
CA VAL A 427 -54.74 -14.10 1.13
C VAL A 427 -55.91 -14.95 1.65
N PRO A 428 -55.66 -16.11 2.28
CA PRO A 428 -56.71 -16.89 2.89
C PRO A 428 -57.47 -16.06 3.94
N PRO A 429 -58.80 -16.17 4.05
CA PRO A 429 -59.56 -15.45 5.06
C PRO A 429 -59.06 -15.68 6.50
N SER A 430 -58.50 -16.86 6.76
CA SER A 430 -57.89 -17.22 8.05
C SER A 430 -56.61 -16.45 8.40
N GLN A 431 -55.93 -15.86 7.41
CA GLN A 431 -54.69 -15.10 7.61
C GLN A 431 -54.92 -13.58 7.68
N LEU A 432 -56.09 -13.08 7.27
CA LEU A 432 -56.43 -11.66 7.31
C LEU A 432 -56.29 -11.03 8.70
N PRO A 433 -56.72 -11.66 9.82
CA PRO A 433 -56.53 -11.08 11.15
C PRO A 433 -55.08 -10.81 11.54
N ALA A 434 -54.14 -11.57 10.98
CA ALA A 434 -52.71 -11.42 11.28
C ALA A 434 -52.04 -10.30 10.47
N LEU A 435 -52.71 -9.75 9.45
CA LEU A 435 -52.18 -8.70 8.58
C LEU A 435 -52.51 -7.28 9.06
N PHE A 436 -53.48 -7.14 9.97
CA PHE A 436 -53.93 -5.84 10.46
C PHE A 436 -53.77 -5.77 11.98
N ASN A 437 -53.34 -4.60 12.45
CA ASN A 437 -53.49 -4.22 13.85
C ASN A 437 -54.60 -3.19 13.93
N VAL A 438 -55.66 -3.51 14.67
CA VAL A 438 -56.76 -2.57 14.93
C VAL A 438 -56.64 -2.11 16.36
N SER A 439 -56.71 -0.80 16.57
CA SER A 439 -56.70 -0.20 17.90
C SER A 439 -57.72 0.93 17.97
N PHE A 440 -58.26 1.13 19.16
CA PHE A 440 -59.19 2.21 19.46
C PHE A 440 -58.56 3.13 20.49
N SER A 441 -58.73 4.44 20.34
CA SER A 441 -58.31 5.39 21.37
C SER A 441 -59.26 5.32 22.56
N GLY A 442 -58.75 4.97 23.74
CA GLY A 442 -59.45 5.08 25.01
C GLY A 442 -59.14 6.39 25.73
N GLU A 443 -59.73 6.60 26.91
CA GLU A 443 -59.55 7.81 27.73
C GLU A 443 -58.08 8.06 28.11
N LYS A 444 -57.31 6.98 28.34
CA LYS A 444 -55.91 7.06 28.78
C LYS A 444 -54.93 6.48 27.78
N ASP A 445 -55.30 5.39 27.11
CA ASP A 445 -54.41 4.60 26.26
C ASP A 445 -55.12 4.04 25.02
N TRP A 446 -54.31 3.58 24.07
CA TRP A 446 -54.80 2.80 22.93
C TRP A 446 -55.17 1.38 23.36
N ILE A 447 -56.38 0.96 23.03
CA ILE A 447 -56.91 -0.37 23.29
C ILE A 447 -56.74 -1.20 22.03
N ILE A 448 -55.94 -2.28 22.10
CA ILE A 448 -55.73 -3.19 20.98
C ILE A 448 -56.94 -4.11 20.85
N ALA A 449 -57.54 -4.14 19.67
CA ALA A 449 -58.69 -4.98 19.38
C ALA A 449 -58.27 -6.43 19.16
N THR A 450 -59.08 -7.39 19.62
CA THR A 450 -58.95 -8.79 19.22
C THR A 450 -59.69 -9.01 17.90
N ILE A 451 -59.00 -9.51 16.88
CA ILE A 451 -59.58 -9.78 15.56
C ILE A 451 -59.88 -11.28 15.46
N SER A 452 -61.16 -11.64 15.37
CA SER A 452 -61.62 -13.02 15.16
C SER A 452 -61.94 -13.27 13.69
N ALA A 453 -61.35 -14.30 13.07
CA ALA A 453 -61.77 -14.78 11.75
C ALA A 453 -63.04 -15.64 11.88
N ASN A 454 -64.16 -15.18 11.31
CA ASN A 454 -65.29 -16.06 11.06
C ASN A 454 -65.07 -16.74 9.71
N SER A 455 -64.81 -18.05 9.71
CA SER A 455 -64.84 -18.90 8.52
C SER A 455 -66.29 -19.14 8.09
N GLY A 456 -66.94 -18.09 7.58
CA GLY A 456 -68.20 -18.25 6.87
C GLY A 456 -67.92 -18.89 5.52
N GLN A 457 -68.27 -20.17 5.36
CA GLN A 457 -68.55 -20.72 4.04
C GLN A 457 -69.70 -19.92 3.44
N THR A 458 -69.51 -19.33 2.25
CA THR A 458 -70.46 -19.36 1.12
C THR A 458 -69.87 -18.65 -0.10
N ASN A 459 -69.78 -19.43 -1.18
CA ASN A 459 -69.79 -19.15 -2.64
C ASN A 459 -69.07 -17.94 -3.23
#